data_AF-A0A229RB49-F1
#
_entry.id   AF-A0A229RB49-F1
#
_cell.length_a   1.000
_cell.length_b   1.000
_cell.length_c   1.000
_cell.angle_alpha   90.00
_cell.angle_beta   90.00
_cell.angle_gamma   90.00
#
_symmetry.space_group_name_H-M   'P 1'
#
loop_
_entity.id
_entity.type
_entity.pdbx_description
1 polymer ?
#
loop_
_entity_poly.entity_id
_entity_poly.type
_entity_poly.pdbx_seq_one_letter_code
_entity_poly.pdbx_strand_id
1 'polypeptide(L)'
;MAFAAVAATATAFAPAANAAPVPELCVHTGTNYSGSKTCSNGWSGISIGNYRIRSWSNTTGNVWCLYADVGGPWKVYPGYDPNADYGEARFHSAHIC
;
A
#
# COMPACT_ATOMS: atom_id res chain seq x y z
N MET A 1 23.98 14.83 -55.45
CA MET A 1 22.83 13.99 -55.07
C MET A 1 23.02 13.63 -53.61
N ALA A 2 22.27 14.27 -52.71
CA ALA A 2 22.43 14.12 -51.26
C ALA A 2 21.36 13.16 -50.73
N PHE A 3 21.77 12.07 -50.11
CA PHE A 3 20.89 11.17 -49.37
C PHE A 3 20.73 11.70 -47.95
N ALA A 4 19.51 12.14 -47.61
CA ALA A 4 19.15 12.50 -46.24
C ALA A 4 18.77 11.22 -45.49
N ALA A 5 19.59 10.87 -44.50
CA ALA A 5 19.35 9.74 -43.61
C ALA A 5 18.16 10.02 -42.69
N VAL A 6 17.23 9.08 -42.63
CA VAL A 6 16.14 9.04 -41.65
C VAL A 6 16.75 8.75 -40.28
N ALA A 7 16.71 9.73 -39.38
CA ALA A 7 17.05 9.53 -37.98
C ALA A 7 15.78 9.11 -37.22
N ALA A 8 15.66 7.81 -36.95
CA ALA A 8 14.70 7.28 -36.01
C ALA A 8 15.09 7.76 -34.59
N THR A 9 14.30 8.66 -34.00
CA THR A 9 14.42 8.98 -32.59
C THR A 9 13.86 7.81 -31.80
N ALA A 10 14.77 6.93 -31.38
CA ALA A 10 14.47 5.87 -30.42
C ALA A 10 13.87 6.49 -29.15
N THR A 11 12.70 6.01 -28.77
CA THR A 11 12.06 6.29 -27.49
C THR A 11 13.03 5.85 -26.41
N ALA A 12 13.70 6.80 -25.76
CA ALA A 12 14.50 6.51 -24.59
C ALA A 12 13.54 6.11 -23.47
N PHE A 13 13.38 4.79 -23.27
CA PHE A 13 12.85 4.24 -22.03
C PHE A 13 13.74 4.80 -20.91
N ALA A 14 13.18 5.71 -20.11
CA ALA A 14 13.82 6.16 -18.90
C ALA A 14 14.19 4.90 -18.07
N PRO A 15 15.41 4.83 -17.50
CA PRO A 15 15.74 3.75 -16.59
C PRO A 15 14.66 3.74 -15.51
N ALA A 16 13.99 2.60 -15.37
CA ALA A 16 13.03 2.38 -14.30
C ALA A 16 13.76 2.73 -13.01
N ALA A 17 13.46 3.92 -12.47
CA ALA A 17 13.90 4.31 -11.15
C ALA A 17 13.56 3.12 -10.28
N ASN A 18 14.57 2.50 -9.65
CA ASN A 18 14.40 1.41 -8.71
C ASN A 18 13.28 1.83 -7.77
N ALA A 19 12.07 1.33 -8.04
CA ALA A 19 10.90 1.71 -7.30
C ALA A 19 11.21 1.25 -5.90
N ALA A 20 11.34 2.20 -4.97
CA ALA A 20 11.36 1.88 -3.56
C ALA A 20 10.26 0.83 -3.35
N PRO A 21 10.54 -0.28 -2.63
CA PRO A 21 9.61 -1.38 -2.48
C PRO A 21 8.22 -0.80 -2.23
N VAL A 22 7.33 -1.00 -3.21
CA VAL A 22 6.02 -0.35 -3.20
C VAL A 22 5.36 -0.84 -1.93
N PRO A 23 5.01 0.05 -0.99
CA PRO A 23 4.58 -0.38 0.33
C PRO A 23 3.39 -1.32 0.21
N GLU A 24 3.55 -2.54 0.72
CA GLU A 24 2.66 -3.66 0.40
C GLU A 24 1.23 -3.45 0.91
N LEU A 25 1.15 -2.94 2.15
CA LEU A 25 -0.06 -2.49 2.80
C LEU A 25 0.21 -1.13 3.41
N CYS A 26 -0.62 -0.14 3.10
CA CYS A 26 -0.68 1.12 3.83
C CYS A 26 -2.03 1.25 4.50
N VAL A 27 -2.03 1.68 5.75
CA VAL A 27 -3.22 1.98 6.53
C VAL A 27 -3.18 3.42 6.97
N HIS A 28 -4.35 4.03 7.07
CA HIS A 28 -4.53 5.44 7.32
C HIS A 28 -5.53 5.67 8.46
N THR A 29 -5.29 6.68 9.29
CA THR A 29 -6.21 7.03 10.38
C THR A 29 -7.43 7.83 9.93
N GLY A 30 -7.40 8.40 8.73
CA GLY A 30 -8.51 9.13 8.11
C GLY A 30 -9.12 8.37 6.92
N THR A 31 -10.31 8.80 6.50
CA THR A 31 -10.95 8.29 5.27
C THR A 31 -10.27 8.88 4.04
N ASN A 32 -10.46 8.26 2.88
CA ASN A 32 -9.84 8.66 1.61
C ASN A 32 -8.30 8.82 1.70
N TYR A 33 -7.63 7.90 2.40
CA TYR A 33 -6.16 7.88 2.56
C TYR A 33 -5.59 9.12 3.26
N SER A 34 -6.39 9.80 4.08
CA SER A 34 -5.98 10.99 4.84
C SER A 34 -5.45 10.65 6.24
N GLY A 35 -4.84 11.64 6.90
CA GLY A 35 -4.33 11.51 8.27
C GLY A 35 -2.98 10.79 8.35
N SER A 36 -2.70 10.21 9.52
CA SER A 36 -1.46 9.47 9.76
C SER A 36 -1.48 8.18 8.94
N LYS A 37 -0.35 7.91 8.28
CA LYS A 37 -0.14 6.79 7.38
C LYS A 37 0.95 5.89 7.94
N THR A 38 0.69 4.60 8.00
CA THR A 38 1.69 3.58 8.29
C THR A 38 1.66 2.55 7.18
N CYS A 39 2.83 2.17 6.68
CA CYS A 39 2.92 1.17 5.65
C CYS A 39 3.85 0.04 6.04
N SER A 40 3.57 -1.14 5.49
CA SER A 40 4.52 -2.22 5.41
C SER A 40 5.59 -1.89 4.37
N ASN A 41 6.85 -2.11 4.73
CA ASN A 41 7.97 -2.06 3.79
C ASN A 41 8.41 -3.46 3.33
N GLY A 42 7.54 -4.48 3.45
CA GLY A 42 7.79 -5.85 2.99
C GLY A 42 6.96 -6.90 3.73
N TRP A 43 7.31 -8.19 3.55
CA TRP A 43 6.47 -9.33 3.92
C TRP A 43 6.35 -9.57 5.44
N SER A 44 7.05 -8.79 6.26
CA SER A 44 7.32 -9.10 7.67
C SER A 44 6.36 -8.45 8.67
N GLY A 45 5.30 -7.78 8.20
CA GLY A 45 4.33 -7.14 9.09
C GLY A 45 4.55 -5.64 9.28
N ILE A 46 3.55 -4.98 9.85
CA ILE A 46 3.53 -3.53 10.11
C ILE A 46 3.15 -3.29 11.57
N SER A 47 3.82 -2.35 12.22
CA SER A 47 3.45 -1.85 13.55
C SER A 47 2.63 -0.59 13.42
N ILE A 48 1.37 -0.67 13.83
CA ILE A 48 0.34 0.37 13.65
C ILE A 48 0.35 1.30 14.87
N GLY A 49 0.69 0.83 16.07
CA GLY A 49 0.86 1.73 17.22
C GLY A 49 -0.46 2.23 17.83
N ASN A 50 -1.51 1.41 17.78
CA ASN A 50 -2.79 1.60 18.49
C ASN A 50 -3.64 2.77 17.95
N TYR A 51 -4.02 2.70 16.68
CA TYR A 51 -4.98 3.66 16.11
C TYR A 51 -6.12 2.98 15.37
N ARG A 52 -7.19 3.77 15.15
CA ARG A 52 -8.32 3.38 14.31
C ARG A 52 -7.92 3.54 12.85
N ILE A 53 -8.00 2.45 12.10
CA ILE A 53 -7.81 2.48 10.65
C ILE A 53 -9.14 2.91 10.02
N ARG A 54 -9.09 3.90 9.12
CA ARG A 54 -10.26 4.43 8.40
C ARG A 54 -10.15 4.30 6.88
N SER A 55 -8.98 3.97 6.38
CA SER A 55 -8.76 3.57 4.99
C SER A 55 -7.45 2.80 4.86
N TRP A 56 -7.33 2.01 3.80
CA TRP A 56 -6.13 1.24 3.52
C TRP A 56 -5.95 0.98 2.03
N SER A 57 -4.71 0.81 1.61
CA SER A 57 -4.34 0.38 0.27
C SER A 57 -3.42 -0.82 0.36
N ASN A 58 -3.80 -1.91 -0.29
CA ASN A 58 -3.02 -3.12 -0.42
C ASN A 58 -2.66 -3.32 -1.89
N THR A 59 -1.42 -3.02 -2.24
CA THR A 59 -0.92 -3.15 -3.62
C THR A 59 -0.37 -4.54 -3.92
N THR A 60 -0.42 -5.45 -2.94
CA THR A 60 0.03 -6.85 -3.11
C THR A 60 -1.12 -7.79 -3.44
N GLY A 61 -0.78 -8.96 -3.98
CA GLY A 61 -1.71 -10.09 -4.11
C GLY A 61 -1.95 -10.85 -2.79
N ASN A 62 -1.35 -10.42 -1.68
CA ASN A 62 -1.47 -11.08 -0.38
C ASN A 62 -2.66 -10.53 0.41
N VAL A 63 -3.27 -11.37 1.25
CA VAL A 63 -4.28 -10.93 2.22
C VAL A 63 -3.56 -10.56 3.50
N TRP A 64 -3.90 -9.41 4.08
CA TRP A 64 -3.32 -8.96 5.34
C TRP A 64 -4.32 -9.13 6.47
N CYS A 65 -3.87 -9.62 7.62
CA CYS A 65 -4.61 -9.74 8.85
C CYS A 65 -4.20 -8.58 9.76
N LEU A 66 -5.13 -7.67 10.02
CA LEU A 66 -4.96 -6.58 10.98
C LEU A 66 -5.34 -7.08 12.37
N TYR A 67 -4.46 -6.89 13.34
CA TYR A 67 -4.66 -7.31 14.73
C TYR A 67 -5.01 -6.11 15.59
N ALA A 68 -6.17 -6.22 16.22
CA ALA A 68 -6.68 -5.26 17.18
C ALA A 68 -6.60 -5.81 18.60
N ASP A 69 -6.63 -4.91 19.59
CA ASP A 69 -6.65 -5.32 21.01
C ASP A 69 -7.95 -6.04 21.39
N VAL A 70 -9.03 -5.72 20.66
CA VAL A 70 -10.38 -6.27 20.88
C VAL A 70 -11.01 -6.54 19.52
N GLY A 71 -11.54 -7.75 19.35
CA GLY A 71 -12.05 -8.26 18.07
C GLY A 71 -11.04 -9.15 17.36
N GLY A 72 -11.54 -10.06 16.51
CA GLY A 72 -10.70 -10.98 15.74
C GLY A 72 -9.87 -10.25 14.66
N PRO A 73 -8.95 -10.98 13.99
CA PRO A 73 -8.13 -10.40 12.93
C PRO A 73 -9.02 -9.96 11.76
N TRP A 74 -8.84 -8.73 11.31
CA TRP A 74 -9.57 -8.18 10.17
C TRP A 74 -8.79 -8.41 8.89
N LYS A 75 -9.46 -8.95 7.88
CA LYS A 75 -8.83 -9.26 6.59
C LYS A 75 -8.85 -8.03 5.68
N VAL A 76 -7.69 -7.73 5.12
CA VAL A 76 -7.46 -6.71 4.12
C VAL A 76 -7.05 -7.40 2.84
N TYR A 77 -7.97 -7.39 1.86
CA TYR A 77 -7.75 -8.02 0.57
C TYR A 77 -6.92 -7.12 -0.34
N PRO A 78 -6.32 -7.68 -1.40
CA PRO A 78 -5.72 -6.88 -2.48
C PRO A 78 -6.69 -5.83 -3.00
N GLY A 79 -6.22 -4.58 -3.11
CA GLY A 79 -7.03 -3.46 -3.58
C GLY A 79 -6.97 -2.24 -2.68
N TYR A 80 -8.04 -1.47 -2.68
CA TYR A 80 -8.08 -0.14 -2.10
C TYR A 80 -9.42 0.05 -1.41
N ASP A 81 -9.40 0.41 -0.13
CA ASP A 81 -10.60 0.75 0.62
C ASP A 81 -10.47 2.17 1.20
N PRO A 82 -11.15 3.15 0.59
CA PRO A 82 -11.13 4.52 1.06
C PRO A 82 -11.97 4.76 2.32
N ASN A 83 -12.82 3.81 2.75
CA ASN A 83 -13.73 3.98 3.89
C ASN A 83 -13.81 2.69 4.73
N ALA A 84 -12.64 2.17 5.10
CA ALA A 84 -12.55 1.00 5.95
C ALA A 84 -13.12 1.30 7.35
N ASP A 85 -14.30 0.76 7.66
CA ASP A 85 -14.94 0.91 8.97
C ASP A 85 -14.79 -0.39 9.78
N TYR A 86 -13.90 -0.34 10.76
CA TYR A 86 -13.69 -1.41 11.73
C TYR A 86 -14.34 -1.10 13.09
N GLY A 87 -15.28 -0.15 13.11
CA GLY A 87 -15.93 0.36 14.30
C GLY A 87 -14.93 1.00 15.27
N GLU A 88 -14.97 0.55 16.52
CA GLU A 88 -14.11 1.10 17.57
C GLU A 88 -12.73 0.43 17.68
N ALA A 89 -12.47 -0.59 16.84
CA ALA A 89 -11.25 -1.37 16.88
C ALA A 89 -10.00 -0.49 16.73
N ARG A 90 -9.03 -0.71 17.62
CA ARG A 90 -7.71 -0.10 17.56
C ARG A 90 -6.69 -1.17 17.22
N PHE A 91 -5.90 -0.90 16.19
CA PHE A 91 -4.98 -1.87 15.63
C PHE A 91 -3.56 -1.57 16.11
N HIS A 92 -2.86 -2.61 16.54
CA HIS A 92 -1.48 -2.51 16.98
C HIS A 92 -0.50 -3.08 15.95
N SER A 93 -0.92 -4.06 15.16
CA SER A 93 -0.10 -4.67 14.13
C SER A 93 -0.90 -5.20 12.95
N ALA A 94 -0.22 -5.51 11.86
CA ALA A 94 -0.76 -6.26 10.75
C ALA A 94 0.29 -7.20 10.17
N HIS A 95 -0.10 -8.37 9.68
CA HIS A 95 0.77 -9.31 8.99
C HIS A 95 0.03 -10.04 7.88
N ILE A 96 0.75 -10.72 6.99
CA ILE A 96 0.15 -11.52 5.93
C ILE A 96 -0.62 -12.69 6.58
N CYS A 97 -1.90 -12.83 6.25
CA CYS A 97 -2.65 -14.05 6.49
C CYS A 97 -2.13 -15.14 5.52
#